data_AF-A0A9W5LLY8-F1
#
_entry.id   AF-A0A9W5LLY8-F1
#
_cell.length_a   1.000
_cell.length_b   1.000
_cell.length_c   1.000
_cell.angle_alpha   90.00
_cell.angle_beta   90.00
_cell.angle_gamma   90.00
#
_symmetry.space_group_name_H-M   'P 1'
#
loop_
_entity.id
_entity.type
_entity.pdbx_description
1 polymer ?
#
loop_
_entity_poly.entity_id
_entity_poly.type
_entity_poly.pdbx_seq_one_letter_code
_entity_poly.pdbx_strand_id
1 'polypeptide(L)' 'MTNDSFTIGPATLYTLLKKLLQEEIIELVNNDNPRRKVYQTTLHGQELLKKEIQRRKVMAEHGERAFQQLKGD' A
#
# COMPACT_ATOMS: atom_id res chain seq x y z
N MET A 1 2.42 -9.82 4.37
CA MET A 1 2.99 -10.49 3.17
C MET A 1 1.85 -10.80 2.22
N THR A 2 2.06 -10.75 0.90
CA THR A 2 0.99 -10.97 -0.11
C THR A 2 0.80 -12.44 -0.52
N ASN A 3 1.57 -13.39 0.02
CA ASN A 3 1.43 -14.83 -0.25
C ASN A 3 1.24 -15.17 -1.75
N ASP A 4 2.03 -14.51 -2.63
CA ASP A 4 1.97 -14.63 -4.10
C ASP A 4 0.61 -14.33 -4.76
N SER A 5 -0.38 -13.85 -4.01
CA SER A 5 -1.70 -13.44 -4.52
C SER A 5 -1.68 -12.16 -5.36
N PHE A 6 -0.54 -11.47 -5.43
CA PHE A 6 -0.42 -10.18 -6.10
C PHE A 6 1.00 -9.93 -6.61
N THR A 7 1.11 -9.59 -7.90
CA THR A 7 2.36 -9.26 -8.58
C THR A 7 2.32 -7.82 -9.11
N ILE A 8 3.39 -7.05 -8.88
CA ILE A 8 3.54 -5.70 -9.41
C ILE A 8 4.62 -5.72 -10.50
N GLY A 9 4.28 -5.26 -11.70
CA GLY A 9 5.25 -5.10 -12.79
C GLY A 9 6.26 -3.96 -12.51
N PRO A 10 7.49 -4.03 -13.04
CA PRO A 10 8.52 -3.02 -12.76
C PRO A 10 8.10 -1.58 -13.07
N ALA A 11 7.47 -1.33 -14.22
CA ALA A 11 7.02 0.01 -14.61
C ALA A 11 5.99 0.59 -13.61
N THR A 12 5.06 -0.23 -13.15
CA THR A 12 4.07 0.13 -12.13
C THR A 12 4.75 0.42 -10.80
N LEU A 13 5.69 -0.42 -10.38
CA LEU A 13 6.45 -0.22 -9.15
C LEU A 13 7.18 1.12 -9.15
N TYR A 14 7.93 1.44 -10.22
CA TYR A 14 8.66 2.70 -10.31
C TYR A 14 7.73 3.92 -10.31
N THR A 15 6.57 3.80 -10.96
CA THR A 15 5.56 4.87 -10.97
C THR A 15 4.97 5.09 -9.58
N LEU A 16 4.67 4.01 -8.84
CA LEU A 16 4.16 4.09 -7.47
C LEU A 16 5.21 4.70 -6.54
N LEU A 17 6.48 4.25 -6.61
CA LEU A 17 7.55 4.82 -5.81
C LEU A 17 7.72 6.32 -6.05
N LYS A 18 7.68 6.76 -7.31
CA LYS A 18 7.75 8.19 -7.65
C LYS A 18 6.61 8.98 -7.00
N LYS A 19 5.37 8.48 -7.08
CA LYS A 19 4.21 9.13 -6.45
C LYS A 19 4.34 9.19 -4.93
N LEU A 20 4.73 8.09 -4.29
CA LEU A 20 4.90 8.03 -2.84
C LEU A 20 5.98 9.01 -2.33
N LEU A 21 7.04 9.23 -3.11
CA LEU A 21 8.07 10.24 -2.81
C LEU A 21 7.53 11.67 -2.99
N GLN A 22 6.78 11.93 -4.06
CA GLN A 22 6.22 13.25 -4.35
C GLN A 22 5.20 13.69 -3.28
N GLU A 23 4.46 12.74 -2.72
CA GLU A 23 3.50 12.96 -1.63
C GLU A 23 4.13 12.86 -0.24
N GLU A 24 5.47 12.73 -0.15
CA GLU A 24 6.22 12.64 1.11
C GLU A 24 5.76 11.50 2.04
N ILE A 25 5.19 10.44 1.46
CA ILE A 25 4.75 9.23 2.18
C ILE A 25 5.96 8.34 2.50
N ILE A 26 6.94 8.33 1.59
CA ILE A 26 8.23 7.66 1.77
C ILE A 26 9.38 8.61 1.47
N GLU A 27 10.56 8.26 1.96
CA GLU A 27 11.80 8.98 1.70
C GLU A 27 12.92 8.01 1.33
N LEU A 28 13.93 8.51 0.60
CA LEU A 28 15.11 7.74 0.24
C LEU A 28 16.09 7.75 1.41
N VAL A 29 16.58 6.57 1.79
CA VAL A 29 17.63 6.42 2.80
C VAL A 29 18.96 6.12 2.14
N ASN A 30 20.01 6.73 2.69
CA ASN A 30 21.37 6.41 2.32
C ASN A 30 21.66 4.94 2.64
N ASN A 31 22.32 4.27 1.71
CA ASN A 31 22.76 2.90 1.90
C ASN A 31 24.18 2.72 1.34
N ASP A 32 24.82 1.64 1.75
CA ASP A 32 26.21 1.35 1.35
C ASP A 32 26.31 0.89 -0.12
N ASN A 33 25.18 0.60 -0.77
CA ASN A 33 25.14 0.15 -2.16
C ASN A 33 24.55 1.22 -3.09
N PRO A 34 25.38 1.98 -3.82
CA PRO A 34 24.92 3.09 -4.67
C PRO A 34 24.02 2.66 -5.84
N ARG A 35 23.97 1.36 -6.18
CA ARG A 35 23.10 0.82 -7.24
C ARG A 35 21.71 0.44 -6.76
N ARG A 36 21.46 0.44 -5.45
CA ARG A 36 20.17 0.06 -4.87
C ARG A 36 19.56 1.27 -4.16
N LYS A 37 18.36 1.67 -4.54
CA LYS A 37 17.59 2.64 -3.76
C LYS A 37 16.87 1.92 -2.62
N VAL A 38 16.97 2.43 -1.40
CA VAL A 38 16.24 1.94 -0.23
C VAL A 38 15.33 3.06 0.24
N TYR A 39 14.09 2.71 0.59
CA TYR A 39 13.10 3.68 1.02
C TYR A 39 12.59 3.32 2.40
N GLN A 40 12.27 4.34 3.20
CA GLN A 40 11.57 4.18 4.46
C GLN A 40 10.31 5.04 4.47
N THR A 41 9.33 4.68 5.30
CA THR A 41 8.08 5.44 5.45
C THR A 41 8.30 6.63 6.38
N THR A 42 7.77 7.79 6.03
CA THR A 42 7.81 9.00 6.86
C THR A 42 6.77 8.94 7.99
N LEU A 43 6.80 9.88 8.94
CA LEU A 43 5.72 10.00 9.93
C LEU A 43 4.35 10.25 9.25
N HIS A 44 4.32 11.08 8.20
CA HIS A 44 3.11 11.32 7.41
C HIS A 44 2.59 10.01 6.79
N GLY A 45 3.49 9.23 6.18
CA GLY A 45 3.14 7.95 5.58
C GLY A 45 2.64 6.92 6.60
N GLN A 46 3.17 6.92 7.82
CA GLN A 46 2.71 6.04 8.90
C GLN A 46 1.27 6.38 9.32
N GLU A 47 0.95 7.66 9.50
CA GLU A 47 -0.41 8.09 9.83
C GLU A 47 -1.39 7.78 8.70
N LEU A 48 -0.98 7.96 7.44
CA LEU A 48 -1.77 7.58 6.28
C LEU A 48 -2.02 6.06 6.25
N LEU A 49 -1.00 5.25 6.51
CA LEU A 49 -1.11 3.79 6.53
C LEU A 49 -2.10 3.31 7.63
N LYS A 50 -2.07 3.93 8.82
CA LYS A 50 -3.04 3.64 9.89
C LYS A 50 -4.48 3.87 9.42
N LYS A 51 -4.74 4.99 8.75
CA LYS A 51 -6.06 5.32 8.17
C LYS A 51 -6.46 4.33 7.08
N GLU A 52 -5.52 3.96 6.22
CA GLU A 52 -5.74 2.99 5.13
C GLU A 52 -6.15 1.62 5.64
N ILE A 53 -5.51 1.15 6.72
CA ILE A 53 -5.86 -0.12 7.37
C ILE A 53 -7.32 -0.09 7.85
N GLN A 54 -7.73 0.99 8.52
CA GLN A 54 -9.12 1.11 8.99
C GLN A 54 -10.10 1.16 7.82
N ARG A 55 -9.78 1.91 6.77
CA ARG A 55 -10.61 1.97 5.56
C ARG A 55 -10.79 0.60 4.91
N ARG A 56 -9.72 -0.19 4.82
CA ARG A 56 -9.78 -1.55 4.22
C ARG A 56 -10.59 -2.52 5.06
N LYS A 57 -10.57 -2.41 6.39
CA LYS A 57 -11.44 -3.21 7.27
C LYS A 57 -12.91 -2.92 7.00
N VAL A 58 -13.28 -1.64 6.98
CA VAL A 58 -14.66 -1.21 6.66
C VAL A 58 -15.07 -1.68 5.27
N MET A 59 -14.18 -1.59 4.28
CA MET A 59 -14.44 -2.08 2.92
C MET A 59 -14.69 -3.59 2.89
N ALA A 60 -13.92 -4.38 3.64
CA ALA A 60 -14.12 -5.82 3.75
C ALA A 60 -15.47 -6.15 4.41
N GLU A 61 -15.81 -5.48 5.51
CA GLU A 61 -17.11 -5.64 6.19
C GLU A 61 -18.29 -5.31 5.26
N HIS A 62 -18.17 -4.23 4.47
CA HIS A 62 -19.19 -3.88 3.48
C HIS A 62 -19.33 -4.97 2.40
N GLY A 63 -18.20 -5.48 1.90
CA GLY A 63 -18.20 -6.57 0.92
C GLY A 63 -18.85 -7.85 1.46
N GLU A 64 -18.55 -8.21 2.71
CA GLU A 64 -19.17 -9.37 3.38
C GLU A 64 -20.69 -9.19 3.52
N ARG A 65 -21.15 -8.03 4.00
CA ARG A 65 -22.59 -7.74 4.14
C ARG A 65 -23.31 -7.82 2.80
N ALA A 66 -22.75 -7.20 1.76
CA ALA A 66 -23.31 -7.25 0.41
C ALA A 66 -23.37 -8.69 -0.11
N PHE A 67 -22.33 -9.49 0.13
CA PHE A 67 -22.30 -10.89 -0.28
C PHE A 67 -23.34 -11.76 0.45
N GLN A 68 -23.57 -11.53 1.75
CA GLN A 68 -24.60 -12.24 2.50
C GLN A 68 -26.02 -11.90 2.01
N GLN A 69 -26.26 -10.62 1.67
CA GLN A 69 -27.55 -10.20 1.10
C GLN A 69 -27.84 -10.89 -0.23
N LEU A 70 -26.82 -11.10 -1.08
CA LEU A 70 -26.96 -11.81 -2.35
C LEU A 70 -27.19 -13.32 -2.21
N LYS A 71 -26.92 -13.92 -1.04
CA LYS A 71 -27.17 -15.34 -0.75
C LYS A 71 -28.53 -15.62 -0.12
N GLY A 72 -29.31 -14.56 0.14
CA GLY A 72 -30.61 -14.62 0.80
C GLY A 72 -31.82 -14.73 -0.15
N ASP A 73 -31.59 -14.89 -1.46
CA ASP A 73 -32.58 -15.19 -2.51
C ASP A 73 -32.28 -16.57 -3.14
#